data_AF-A0A922YS21-F1
#
_entry.id   AF-A0A922YS21-F1
#
_cell.length_a   1.000
_cell.length_b   1.000
_cell.length_c   1.000
_cell.angle_alpha   90.00
_cell.angle_beta   90.00
_cell.angle_gamma   90.00
#
_symmetry.space_group_name_H-M   'P 1'
#
loop_
_entity.id
_entity.type
_entity.pdbx_description
1 polymer ?
#
loop_
_entity_poly.entity_id
_entity_poly.type
_entity_poly.pdbx_seq_one_letter_code
_entity_poly.pdbx_strand_id
1 'polypeptide(L)'
;MRILGIQQRAIVIESPTLLFLTRPGAHRLVVDNDAGSDMVCGTVQLGLGGWNPVTSALPDVIGVPLADLPDMDGLLVTMFAEAFGQGIGRQAVLDRCCEIVAVRLMRHCVQNGIARKGTLAGLAHPRLASVLQAIHQQPDADWTLERMAGLAHMSRSRLALLFRQVTGDAPMSYVAA
;
A
#
# COMPACT_ATOMS: atom_id res chain seq x y z
N MET A 1 -11.37 -4.59 20.26
CA MET A 1 -11.53 -3.28 19.57
C MET A 1 -12.40 -3.49 18.33
N ARG A 2 -13.20 -2.49 17.94
CA ARG A 2 -14.09 -2.55 16.76
C ARG A 2 -13.99 -1.29 15.93
N ILE A 3 -14.16 -1.41 14.62
CA ILE A 3 -14.29 -0.28 13.69
C ILE A 3 -15.67 -0.29 13.07
N LEU A 4 -16.38 0.83 13.16
CA LEU A 4 -17.71 1.02 12.60
C LEU A 4 -17.66 2.00 11.43
N GLY A 5 -18.52 1.79 10.44
CA GLY A 5 -18.75 2.75 9.35
C GLY A 5 -17.96 2.49 8.06
N ILE A 6 -16.95 1.63 8.09
CA ILE A 6 -16.23 1.27 6.86
C ILE A 6 -17.09 0.31 6.03
N GLN A 7 -17.45 0.74 4.80
CA GLN A 7 -18.33 -0.03 3.90
C GLN A 7 -19.63 -0.50 4.57
N GLN A 8 -20.17 0.28 5.54
CA GLN A 8 -21.34 -0.07 6.35
C GLN A 8 -21.20 -1.38 7.15
N ARG A 9 -19.98 -1.84 7.42
CA ARG A 9 -19.70 -3.05 8.21
C ARG A 9 -18.96 -2.71 9.50
N ALA A 10 -19.11 -3.59 10.48
CA ALA A 10 -18.29 -3.60 11.68
C ALA A 10 -17.12 -4.57 11.49
N ILE A 11 -15.89 -4.11 11.70
CA ILE A 11 -14.69 -4.94 11.73
C ILE A 11 -14.31 -5.15 13.19
N VAL A 12 -14.20 -6.41 13.62
CA VAL A 12 -13.79 -6.77 14.98
C VAL A 12 -12.31 -7.11 14.96
N ILE A 13 -11.57 -6.60 15.94
CA ILE A 13 -10.13 -6.77 16.10
C ILE A 13 -9.91 -7.41 17.47
N GLU A 14 -9.40 -8.63 17.43
CA GLU A 14 -9.20 -9.50 18.60
C GLU A 14 -7.73 -9.62 19.00
N SER A 15 -6.80 -9.18 18.15
CA SER A 15 -5.35 -9.19 18.39
C SER A 15 -4.70 -7.89 17.92
N PRO A 16 -3.46 -7.57 18.37
CA PRO A 16 -2.73 -6.41 17.87
C PRO A 16 -2.65 -6.45 16.34
N THR A 17 -3.21 -5.43 15.68
CA THR A 17 -3.46 -5.44 14.24
C THR A 17 -3.05 -4.10 13.63
N LEU A 18 -2.28 -4.14 12.54
CA LEU A 18 -2.05 -2.99 11.69
C LEU A 18 -3.27 -2.82 10.76
N LEU A 19 -3.86 -1.63 10.79
CA LEU A 19 -4.97 -1.28 9.92
C LEU A 19 -4.56 -0.17 8.97
N PHE A 20 -4.91 -0.36 7.69
CA PHE A 20 -4.67 0.61 6.65
C PHE A 20 -5.94 0.84 5.85
N LEU A 21 -6.39 2.11 5.85
CA LEU A 21 -7.57 2.55 5.13
C LEU A 21 -7.10 3.25 3.85
N THR A 22 -7.24 2.58 2.72
CA THR A 22 -6.77 3.10 1.41
C THR A 22 -7.74 4.12 0.85
N ARG A 23 -9.01 4.04 1.24
CA ARG A 23 -10.06 5.00 0.88
C ARG A 23 -10.52 5.71 2.15
N PRO A 24 -10.19 6.99 2.34
CA PRO A 24 -10.63 7.73 3.52
C PRO A 24 -12.15 7.84 3.51
N GLY A 25 -12.77 7.37 4.59
CA GLY A 25 -14.21 7.40 4.79
C GLY A 25 -14.53 7.61 6.26
N ALA A 26 -15.75 8.08 6.55
CA ALA A 26 -16.19 8.25 7.93
C ALA A 26 -16.18 6.89 8.64
N HIS A 27 -15.41 6.79 9.72
CA HIS A 27 -15.34 5.60 10.54
C HIS A 27 -15.19 5.98 12.01
N ARG A 28 -15.56 5.06 12.89
CA ARG A 28 -15.42 5.21 14.34
C ARG A 28 -14.67 4.00 14.89
N LEU A 29 -13.61 4.28 15.63
CA LEU A 29 -12.89 3.30 16.42
C LEU A 29 -13.56 3.20 17.80
N VAL A 30 -13.91 1.99 18.21
CA VAL A 30 -14.54 1.68 19.50
C VAL A 30 -13.63 0.70 20.23
N VAL A 31 -13.09 1.13 21.36
CA VAL A 31 -12.28 0.28 22.25
C VAL A 31 -13.18 -0.13 23.41
N ASP A 32 -13.19 -1.42 23.75
CA ASP A 32 -13.93 -1.91 24.90
C ASP A 32 -13.19 -1.48 26.17
N ASN A 33 -13.90 -0.80 27.08
CA ASN A 33 -13.30 -0.14 28.26
C ASN A 33 -12.61 -1.11 29.24
N ASP A 34 -12.90 -2.42 29.18
CA ASP A 34 -12.42 -3.39 30.16
C ASP A 34 -10.99 -3.91 29.86
N ALA A 35 -10.52 -3.75 28.62
CA ALA A 35 -9.16 -4.09 28.21
C ALA A 35 -8.58 -2.90 27.46
N GLY A 36 -7.82 -2.06 28.16
CA GLY A 36 -7.13 -0.92 27.56
C GLY A 36 -6.35 -1.37 26.31
N SER A 37 -6.49 -0.62 25.22
CA SER A 37 -5.73 -0.83 23.99
C SER A 37 -4.98 0.44 23.68
N ASP A 38 -3.64 0.35 23.66
CA ASP A 38 -2.83 1.42 23.11
C ASP A 38 -3.04 1.50 21.61
N MET A 39 -3.19 2.72 21.09
CA MET A 39 -3.48 2.96 19.69
C MET A 39 -2.71 4.17 19.21
N VAL A 40 -1.97 3.99 18.11
CA VAL A 40 -1.37 5.08 17.35
C VAL A 40 -2.09 5.16 16.02
N CYS A 41 -2.66 6.33 15.71
CA CYS A 41 -3.32 6.60 14.44
C CYS A 41 -2.60 7.74 13.74
N GLY A 42 -2.37 7.59 12.44
CA GLY A 42 -1.71 8.58 11.61
C GLY A 42 -2.31 8.59 10.21
N THR A 43 -2.05 9.66 9.48
CA THR A 43 -2.41 9.76 8.06
C THR A 43 -1.13 9.67 7.25
N VAL A 44 -1.13 8.83 6.21
CA VAL A 44 -0.03 8.71 5.26
C VAL A 44 -0.47 9.32 3.94
N GLN A 45 0.29 10.28 3.44
CA GLN A 45 0.08 10.85 2.12
C GLN A 45 0.99 10.12 1.13
N LEU A 46 0.39 9.35 0.23
CA LEU A 46 1.11 8.70 -0.86
C LEU A 46 0.92 9.57 -2.11
N GLY A 47 1.97 10.29 -2.52
CA GLY A 47 1.95 11.18 -3.69
C GLY A 47 1.26 12.54 -3.44
N LEU A 48 1.02 13.29 -4.51
CA LEU A 48 0.61 14.71 -4.46
C LEU A 48 -0.92 14.94 -4.40
N GLY A 49 -1.69 13.93 -3.98
CA GLY A 49 -3.16 13.97 -3.99
C GLY A 49 -3.77 13.60 -5.35
N GLY A 50 -4.89 12.87 -5.33
CA GLY A 50 -5.53 12.30 -6.53
C GLY A 50 -5.45 10.77 -6.59
N TRP A 51 -5.49 10.21 -7.81
CA TRP A 51 -5.35 8.78 -8.03
C TRP A 51 -3.91 8.33 -7.70
N ASN A 52 -3.77 7.41 -6.75
CA ASN A 52 -2.48 6.80 -6.45
C ASN A 52 -2.45 5.33 -6.89
N PRO A 53 -1.57 4.96 -7.84
CA PRO A 53 -1.47 3.60 -8.37
C PRO A 53 -1.19 2.50 -7.34
N VAL A 54 -0.56 2.87 -6.21
CA VAL A 54 -0.33 1.98 -5.07
C VAL A 54 -1.64 1.71 -4.34
N THR A 55 -2.40 2.76 -3.99
CA THR A 55 -3.66 2.60 -3.25
C THR A 55 -4.80 2.03 -4.09
N SER A 56 -4.79 2.26 -5.41
CA SER A 56 -5.81 1.72 -6.32
C SER A 56 -5.70 0.20 -6.51
N ALA A 57 -4.50 -0.36 -6.30
CA ALA A 57 -4.23 -1.79 -6.34
C ALA A 57 -4.68 -2.53 -5.07
N LEU A 58 -5.10 -1.82 -4.03
CA LEU A 58 -5.38 -2.38 -2.71
C LEU A 58 -6.88 -2.37 -2.39
N PRO A 59 -7.34 -3.29 -1.53
CA PRO A 59 -8.68 -3.20 -0.93
C PRO A 59 -8.85 -1.92 -0.11
N ASP A 60 -10.10 -1.48 0.07
CA ASP A 60 -10.47 -0.27 0.83
C ASP A 60 -9.96 -0.31 2.27
N VAL A 61 -9.88 -1.52 2.84
CA VAL A 61 -9.37 -1.81 4.17
C VAL A 61 -8.44 -2.99 4.11
N ILE A 62 -7.30 -2.85 4.75
CA ILE A 62 -6.37 -3.93 5.02
C ILE A 62 -6.20 -4.01 6.53
N GLY A 63 -6.49 -5.18 7.09
CA GLY A 63 -6.17 -5.53 8.47
C GLY A 63 -5.18 -6.69 8.47
N VAL A 64 -4.00 -6.48 9.05
CA VAL A 64 -2.97 -7.50 9.18
C VAL A 64 -2.63 -7.66 10.66
N PRO A 65 -2.84 -8.84 11.25
CA PRO A 65 -2.32 -9.14 12.58
C PRO A 65 -0.82 -8.83 12.63
N LEU A 66 -0.35 -8.17 13.68
CA LEU A 66 1.08 -7.82 13.79
C LEU A 66 1.98 -9.06 13.80
N ALA A 67 1.47 -10.20 14.25
CA ALA A 67 2.15 -11.49 14.19
C ALA A 67 2.45 -11.96 12.75
N ASP A 68 1.68 -11.49 11.76
CA ASP A 68 1.88 -11.81 10.34
C ASP A 68 2.81 -10.80 9.62
N LEU A 69 3.35 -9.83 10.38
CA LEU A 69 4.31 -8.83 9.91
C LEU A 69 5.64 -9.02 10.66
N PRO A 70 6.55 -9.87 10.13
CA PRO A 70 7.81 -10.15 10.81
C PRO A 70 8.67 -8.89 10.99
N ASP A 71 9.51 -8.92 12.03
CA ASP A 71 10.48 -7.89 12.39
C ASP A 71 9.89 -6.51 12.74
N MET A 72 8.59 -6.40 13.01
CA MET A 72 7.91 -5.13 13.31
C MET A 72 8.11 -4.61 14.74
N ASP A 73 8.46 -5.48 15.68
CA ASP A 73 8.41 -5.16 17.12
C ASP A 73 9.25 -3.92 17.47
N GLY A 74 10.51 -3.87 17.06
CA GLY A 74 11.39 -2.73 17.37
C GLY A 74 10.92 -1.41 16.75
N LEU A 75 10.32 -1.47 15.55
CA LEU A 75 9.74 -0.32 14.87
C LEU A 75 8.51 0.19 15.62
N LEU A 76 7.64 -0.71 16.05
CA LEU A 76 6.43 -0.37 16.78
C LEU A 76 6.73 0.15 18.19
N VAL A 77 7.68 -0.45 18.91
CA VAL A 77 8.14 0.05 20.21
C VAL A 77 8.62 1.50 20.08
N THR A 78 9.44 1.79 19.06
CA THR A 78 9.91 3.16 18.79
C THR A 78 8.74 4.09 18.46
N MET A 79 7.84 3.66 17.56
CA MET A 79 6.69 4.46 17.14
C MET A 79 5.75 4.80 18.31
N PHE A 80 5.46 3.84 19.19
CA PHE A 80 4.60 4.05 20.36
C PHE A 80 5.30 4.96 21.39
N ALA A 81 6.60 4.75 21.65
CA ALA A 81 7.35 5.61 22.56
C ALA A 81 7.35 7.08 22.12
N GLU A 82 7.52 7.34 20.82
CA GLU A 82 7.46 8.71 20.27
C GLU A 82 6.03 9.29 20.26
N ALA A 83 5.02 8.47 19.97
CA ALA A 83 3.62 8.89 19.92
C ALA A 83 3.08 9.32 21.29
N PHE A 84 3.46 8.60 22.35
CA PHE A 84 3.04 8.92 23.73
C PHE A 84 4.05 9.81 24.48
N GLY A 85 5.23 10.06 23.89
CA GLY A 85 6.26 10.93 24.42
C GLY A 85 6.14 12.40 24.00
N GLN A 86 7.00 13.23 24.57
CA GLN A 86 7.14 14.67 24.24
C GLN A 86 8.57 15.06 23.85
N GLY A 87 9.33 14.11 23.30
CA GLY A 87 10.71 14.34 22.85
C GLY A 87 10.82 15.39 21.73
N ILE A 88 11.94 16.12 21.71
CA ILE A 88 12.29 17.02 20.60
C ILE A 88 12.52 16.16 19.35
N GLY A 89 11.91 16.54 18.23
CA GLY A 89 12.06 15.81 16.97
C GLY A 89 11.14 14.60 16.81
N ARG A 90 10.23 14.32 17.78
CA ARG A 90 9.32 13.16 17.75
C ARG A 90 8.58 12.99 16.41
N GLN A 91 8.13 14.08 15.80
CA GLN A 91 7.36 14.02 14.56
C GLN A 91 8.21 13.47 13.42
N ALA A 92 9.47 13.87 13.33
CA ALA A 92 10.39 13.35 12.30
C ALA A 92 10.62 11.84 12.47
N VAL A 93 10.71 11.35 13.71
CA VAL A 93 10.84 9.91 13.99
C VAL A 93 9.55 9.18 13.62
N LEU A 94 8.38 9.71 13.99
CA LEU A 94 7.07 9.15 13.64
C LEU A 94 6.87 9.08 12.13
N ASP A 95 7.24 10.12 11.39
CA ASP A 95 7.12 10.16 9.93
C ASP A 95 7.96 9.04 9.29
N ARG A 96 9.21 8.83 9.74
CA ARG A 96 10.06 7.72 9.28
C ARG A 96 9.52 6.36 9.70
N CYS A 97 8.96 6.24 10.90
CA CYS A 97 8.32 5.01 11.32
C CYS A 97 7.13 4.68 10.40
N CYS A 98 6.26 5.66 10.14
CA CYS A 98 5.12 5.53 9.22
C CYS A 98 5.56 5.11 7.80
N GLU A 99 6.64 5.71 7.26
CA GLU A 99 7.20 5.33 5.96
C GLU A 99 7.61 3.85 5.95
N ILE A 100 8.34 3.39 6.98
CA ILE A 100 8.79 1.99 7.06
C ILE A 100 7.60 1.04 7.23
N VAL A 101 6.63 1.37 8.10
CA VAL A 101 5.40 0.59 8.30
C VAL A 101 4.64 0.46 6.97
N ALA A 102 4.46 1.56 6.23
CA ALA A 102 3.79 1.55 4.94
C ALA A 102 4.51 0.65 3.94
N VAL A 103 5.83 0.77 3.79
CA VAL A 103 6.62 -0.08 2.88
C VAL A 103 6.50 -1.56 3.24
N ARG A 104 6.54 -1.91 4.53
CA ARG A 104 6.41 -3.29 4.99
C ARG A 104 5.02 -3.85 4.74
N LEU A 105 3.98 -3.06 4.99
CA LEU A 105 2.61 -3.42 4.64
C LEU A 105 2.46 -3.68 3.13
N MET A 106 3.02 -2.81 2.28
CA MET A 106 2.95 -3.00 0.82
C MET A 106 3.65 -4.29 0.39
N ARG A 107 4.83 -4.60 0.96
CA ARG A 107 5.52 -5.87 0.70
C ARG A 107 4.69 -7.07 1.12
N HIS A 108 4.10 -7.03 2.32
CA HIS A 108 3.19 -8.08 2.79
C HIS A 108 2.00 -8.26 1.85
N CYS A 109 1.39 -7.16 1.38
CA CYS A 109 0.25 -7.21 0.46
C CYS A 109 0.61 -7.84 -0.89
N VAL A 110 1.81 -7.57 -1.39
CA VAL A 110 2.32 -8.19 -2.62
C VAL A 110 2.60 -9.69 -2.41
N GLN A 111 3.33 -10.03 -1.35
CA GLN A 111 3.73 -11.42 -1.05
C GLN A 111 2.54 -12.35 -0.83
N ASN A 112 1.48 -11.85 -0.19
CA ASN A 112 0.28 -12.62 0.13
C ASN A 112 -0.84 -12.48 -0.92
N GLY A 113 -0.58 -11.82 -2.06
CA GLY A 113 -1.56 -11.67 -3.14
C GLY A 113 -2.82 -10.91 -2.71
N ILE A 114 -2.66 -9.93 -1.81
CA ILE A 114 -3.72 -8.96 -1.44
C ILE A 114 -3.83 -7.91 -2.55
N ALA A 115 -2.70 -7.45 -3.08
CA ALA A 115 -2.64 -6.58 -4.25
C ALA A 115 -2.76 -7.40 -5.55
N ARG A 116 -3.96 -7.90 -5.86
CA ARG A 116 -4.19 -8.85 -6.97
C ARG A 116 -4.16 -8.22 -8.37
N LYS A 117 -4.41 -6.92 -8.46
CA LYS A 117 -4.45 -6.15 -9.71
C LYS A 117 -3.88 -4.75 -9.48
N GLY A 118 -3.59 -4.03 -10.56
CA GLY A 118 -3.07 -2.66 -10.49
C GLY A 118 -1.54 -2.61 -10.51
N THR A 119 -0.99 -1.42 -10.28
CA THR A 119 0.45 -1.14 -10.39
C THR A 119 1.29 -2.00 -9.46
N LEU A 120 0.86 -2.23 -8.21
CA LEU A 120 1.59 -3.10 -7.29
C LEU A 120 1.68 -4.55 -7.80
N ALA A 121 0.59 -5.08 -8.35
CA ALA A 121 0.59 -6.41 -8.95
C ALA A 121 1.54 -6.48 -10.15
N GLY A 122 1.56 -5.41 -10.97
CA GLY A 122 2.48 -5.29 -12.08
C GLY A 122 3.95 -5.23 -11.67
N LEU A 123 4.28 -4.44 -10.64
CA LEU A 123 5.63 -4.33 -10.08
C LEU A 123 6.11 -5.65 -9.43
N ALA A 124 5.18 -6.46 -8.94
CA ALA A 124 5.46 -7.80 -8.44
C ALA A 124 5.60 -8.86 -9.54
N HIS A 125 5.12 -8.59 -10.75
CA HIS A 125 5.08 -9.57 -11.82
C HIS A 125 6.45 -9.66 -12.54
N PRO A 126 7.10 -10.85 -12.62
CA PRO A 126 8.47 -10.99 -13.11
C PRO A 126 8.76 -10.40 -14.49
N ARG A 127 7.75 -10.39 -15.37
CA ARG A 127 7.87 -9.88 -16.74
C ARG A 127 7.38 -8.44 -16.96
N LEU A 128 6.70 -7.85 -15.98
CA LEU A 128 6.18 -6.48 -16.08
C LEU A 128 6.94 -5.51 -15.18
N ALA A 129 7.61 -6.02 -14.14
CA ALA A 129 8.37 -5.20 -13.19
C ALA A 129 9.40 -4.30 -13.90
N SER A 130 10.15 -4.83 -14.87
CA SER A 130 11.14 -4.05 -15.64
C SER A 130 10.50 -2.92 -16.45
N VAL A 131 9.34 -3.17 -17.06
CA VAL A 131 8.58 -2.19 -17.84
C VAL A 131 8.08 -1.07 -16.93
N LEU A 132 7.38 -1.43 -15.85
CA LEU A 132 6.77 -0.46 -14.93
C LEU A 132 7.83 0.34 -14.17
N GLN A 133 8.93 -0.28 -13.77
CA GLN A 133 10.06 0.42 -13.16
C GLN A 133 10.64 1.45 -14.14
N ALA A 134 10.85 1.08 -15.39
CA ALA A 134 11.39 1.99 -16.39
C ALA A 134 10.43 3.17 -16.67
N ILE A 135 9.12 2.91 -16.76
CA ILE A 135 8.09 3.95 -16.89
C ILE A 135 8.16 4.94 -15.72
N HIS A 136 8.17 4.47 -14.48
CA HIS A 136 8.19 5.36 -13.31
C HIS A 136 9.54 6.07 -13.10
N GLN A 137 10.64 5.54 -13.62
CA GLN A 137 11.95 6.22 -13.59
C GLN A 137 12.07 7.31 -14.66
N GLN A 138 11.33 7.19 -15.76
CA GLN A 138 11.36 8.12 -16.90
C GLN A 138 9.92 8.41 -17.39
N PRO A 139 9.10 9.11 -16.57
CA PRO A 139 7.70 9.36 -16.92
C PRO A 139 7.55 10.18 -18.22
N ASP A 140 8.47 11.12 -18.47
CA ASP A 140 8.41 12.04 -19.62
C ASP A 140 9.01 11.46 -20.91
N ALA A 141 9.42 10.18 -20.91
CA ALA A 141 10.01 9.57 -22.10
C ALA A 141 8.95 9.18 -23.14
N ASP A 142 9.34 9.11 -24.41
CA ASP A 142 8.49 8.60 -25.48
C ASP A 142 8.27 7.08 -25.31
N TRP A 143 7.18 6.74 -24.62
CA TRP A 143 6.77 5.37 -24.38
C TRP A 143 5.98 4.83 -25.56
N THR A 144 6.52 3.81 -26.22
CA THR A 144 5.83 3.05 -27.26
C THR A 144 5.58 1.62 -26.81
N LEU A 145 4.56 0.98 -27.37
CA LEU A 145 4.26 -0.43 -27.08
C LEU A 145 5.43 -1.33 -27.50
N GLU A 146 6.14 -0.99 -28.56
CA GLU A 146 7.37 -1.64 -29.04
C GLU A 146 8.47 -1.59 -27.98
N ARG A 147 8.75 -0.40 -27.42
CA ARG A 147 9.79 -0.21 -26.38
C ARG A 147 9.44 -1.01 -25.13
N MET A 148 8.20 -0.94 -24.67
CA MET A 148 7.73 -1.70 -23.51
C MET A 148 7.83 -3.20 -23.75
N ALA A 149 7.47 -3.68 -24.96
CA ALA A 149 7.53 -5.09 -25.30
C ALA A 149 8.98 -5.62 -25.34
N GLY A 150 9.91 -4.77 -25.79
CA GLY A 150 11.35 -5.04 -25.73
C GLY A 150 11.85 -5.25 -24.30
N LEU A 151 11.45 -4.38 -23.36
CA LEU A 151 11.80 -4.48 -21.93
C LEU A 151 11.21 -5.72 -21.24
N ALA A 152 10.05 -6.19 -21.71
CA ALA A 152 9.39 -7.40 -21.19
C ALA A 152 9.87 -8.69 -21.87
N HIS A 153 10.70 -8.60 -22.91
CA HIS A 153 11.06 -9.70 -23.80
C HIS A 153 9.83 -10.44 -24.37
N MET A 154 8.88 -9.67 -24.90
CA MET A 154 7.61 -10.18 -25.45
C MET A 154 7.29 -9.58 -26.81
N SER A 155 6.33 -10.21 -27.52
CA SER A 155 5.63 -9.53 -28.61
C SER A 155 4.71 -8.45 -28.07
N ARG A 156 4.40 -7.45 -28.91
CA ARG A 156 3.46 -6.35 -28.59
C ARG A 156 2.10 -6.84 -28.12
N SER A 157 1.54 -7.83 -28.83
CA SER A 157 0.24 -8.42 -28.50
C SER A 157 0.25 -9.15 -27.15
N ARG A 158 1.30 -9.91 -26.86
CA ARG A 158 1.44 -10.65 -25.60
C ARG A 158 1.63 -9.70 -24.43
N LEU A 159 2.43 -8.64 -24.60
CA LEU A 159 2.58 -7.60 -23.59
C LEU A 159 1.24 -6.92 -23.31
N ALA A 160 0.52 -6.45 -24.34
CA ALA A 160 -0.73 -5.72 -24.15
C ALA A 160 -1.78 -6.57 -23.40
N LEU A 161 -1.88 -7.85 -23.73
CA LEU A 161 -2.77 -8.79 -23.04
C LEU A 161 -2.37 -8.95 -21.57
N LEU A 162 -1.11 -9.27 -21.29
CA LEU A 162 -0.62 -9.51 -19.93
C LEU A 162 -0.69 -8.24 -19.07
N PHE A 163 -0.30 -7.10 -19.63
CA PHE A 163 -0.32 -5.82 -18.92
C PHE A 163 -1.74 -5.50 -18.45
N ARG A 164 -2.75 -5.67 -19.33
CA ARG A 164 -4.15 -5.45 -18.96
C ARG A 164 -4.67 -6.47 -17.95
N GLN A 165 -4.26 -7.74 -18.06
CA GLN A 165 -4.65 -8.77 -17.09
C GLN A 165 -4.14 -8.49 -15.68
N VAL A 166 -2.91 -7.99 -15.56
CA VAL A 166 -2.24 -7.76 -14.27
C VAL A 166 -2.53 -6.36 -13.71
N THR A 167 -2.40 -5.32 -14.53
CA THR A 167 -2.56 -3.93 -14.07
C THR A 167 -4.01 -3.43 -14.15
N GLY A 168 -4.85 -4.04 -14.98
CA GLY A 168 -6.21 -3.56 -15.26
C GLY A 168 -6.30 -2.60 -16.45
N ASP A 169 -5.19 -1.95 -16.82
CA ASP A 169 -5.16 -0.91 -17.86
C ASP A 169 -4.41 -1.36 -19.12
N ALA A 170 -4.63 -0.67 -20.25
CA ALA A 170 -3.81 -0.85 -21.43
C ALA A 170 -2.45 -0.13 -21.25
N PRO A 171 -1.34 -0.64 -21.82
CA PRO A 171 -0.01 -0.04 -21.63
C PRO A 171 0.05 1.46 -21.98
N MET A 172 -0.58 1.86 -23.10
CA MET A 172 -0.60 3.26 -23.53
C MET A 172 -1.51 4.15 -22.68
N SER A 173 -2.57 3.59 -22.10
CA SER A 173 -3.42 4.33 -21.16
C SER A 173 -2.70 4.55 -19.83
N TYR A 174 -1.88 3.59 -19.40
CA TYR A 174 -1.11 3.66 -18.16
C TYR A 174 -0.08 4.80 -18.16
N VAL A 175 0.63 5.00 -19.28
CA VAL A 175 1.65 6.06 -19.40
C VAL A 175 1.06 7.45 -19.70
N ALA A 176 -0.23 7.53 -20.01
CA ALA A 176 -0.93 8.78 -20.29
C ALA A 176 -1.71 9.32 -19.09
N ALA A 177 -1.77 8.56 -17.98
CA ALA A 177 -2.46 8.91 -16.74
C ALA A 177 -1.51 9.62 -15.76
#